data_AF-A0A838QRC0-F1
#
_entry.id   AF-A0A838QRC0-F1
#
_cell.length_a   1.000
_cell.length_b   1.000
_cell.length_c   1.000
_cell.angle_alpha   90.00
_cell.angle_beta   90.00
_cell.angle_gamma   90.00
#
_symmetry.space_group_name_H-M   'P 1'
#
loop_
_entity.id
_entity.type
_entity.pdbx_description
1 polymer ?
#
loop_
_entity_poly.entity_id
_entity_poly.type
_entity_poly.pdbx_seq_one_letter_code
_entity_poly.pdbx_strand_id
1 'polypeptide(L)'
;MRGASHITGLVLGLSLAAQAAAAQSVDAAWQSTPASVLKTTLRNVVAAQDKYREAHATFAGSVQALRLKPGSGVTVHILTATASGWRAEATHRARPGRSCVVFVGRLAAKEAPRTEADGDMAGEERVPLCDRME
;
A
#
# COMPACT_ATOMS: atom_id res chain seq x y z
N MET A 1 -1.26 -88.90 6.81
CA MET A 1 0.10 -88.31 6.82
C MET A 1 -0.05 -86.82 6.49
N ARG A 2 0.54 -85.95 7.33
CA ARG A 2 1.12 -84.58 7.09
C ARG A 2 0.69 -83.85 5.80
N GLY A 3 0.33 -82.57 5.76
CA GLY A 3 0.41 -81.42 6.67
C GLY A 3 -0.29 -80.24 5.96
N ALA A 4 -0.93 -79.34 6.71
CA ALA A 4 -0.45 -77.99 7.03
C ALA A 4 -0.52 -76.98 5.86
N SER A 5 -1.41 -76.00 6.05
CA SER A 5 -1.27 -74.56 5.73
C SER A 5 -1.08 -74.18 4.24
N HIS A 6 -1.69 -73.13 3.70
CA HIS A 6 -1.69 -71.77 4.21
C HIS A 6 -2.91 -70.97 3.72
N ILE A 7 -3.39 -70.12 4.62
CA ILE A 7 -4.36 -69.05 4.41
C ILE A 7 -3.68 -67.96 3.57
N THR A 8 -4.16 -67.70 2.35
CA THR A 8 -3.78 -66.50 1.59
C THR A 8 -4.96 -65.55 1.61
N GLY A 9 -5.03 -64.72 2.65
CA GLY A 9 -5.98 -63.63 2.76
C GLY A 9 -5.60 -62.51 1.79
N LEU A 10 -6.48 -62.21 0.84
CA LEU A 10 -6.37 -61.03 -0.02
C LEU A 10 -7.08 -59.87 0.70
N VAL A 11 -6.32 -59.10 1.49
CA VAL A 11 -6.80 -57.83 2.05
C VAL A 11 -6.84 -56.81 0.91
N LEU A 12 -8.04 -56.49 0.40
CA LEU A 12 -8.25 -55.31 -0.43
C LEU A 12 -7.98 -54.07 0.43
N GLY A 13 -6.79 -53.50 0.26
CA GLY A 13 -6.43 -52.23 0.88
C GLY A 13 -7.29 -51.09 0.32
N LEU A 14 -8.16 -50.53 1.16
CA LEU A 14 -8.75 -49.22 0.93
C LEU A 14 -7.65 -48.16 1.10
N SER A 15 -7.14 -47.64 -0.01
CA SER A 15 -6.26 -46.47 0.01
C SER A 15 -7.08 -45.22 0.35
N LEU A 16 -7.14 -44.82 1.63
CA LEU A 16 -7.56 -43.46 2.00
C LEU A 16 -6.45 -42.49 1.58
N ALA A 17 -6.60 -41.86 0.41
CA ALA A 17 -5.79 -40.69 0.09
C ALA A 17 -6.26 -39.50 0.94
N ALA A 18 -5.58 -39.27 2.06
CA ALA A 18 -5.71 -38.04 2.83
C ALA A 18 -5.23 -36.86 1.97
N GLN A 19 -6.17 -36.10 1.41
CA GLN A 19 -5.86 -34.85 0.73
C GLN A 19 -5.58 -33.81 1.82
N ALA A 20 -4.31 -33.49 2.04
CA ALA A 20 -3.93 -32.33 2.84
C ALA A 20 -4.46 -31.07 2.13
N ALA A 21 -5.55 -30.50 2.62
CA ALA A 21 -5.97 -29.16 2.23
C ALA A 21 -4.86 -28.20 2.68
N ALA A 22 -4.14 -27.61 1.72
CA ALA A 22 -3.18 -26.55 2.00
C ALA A 22 -3.93 -25.37 2.62
N ALA A 23 -3.87 -25.23 3.93
CA ALA A 23 -4.24 -24.01 4.62
C ALA A 23 -3.24 -22.93 4.21
N GLN A 24 -3.54 -22.19 3.15
CA GLN A 24 -2.83 -20.96 2.84
C GLN A 24 -3.10 -20.00 4.00
N SER A 25 -2.08 -19.75 4.82
CA SER A 25 -2.16 -18.87 5.98
C SER A 25 -2.69 -17.50 5.54
N VAL A 26 -3.78 -17.05 6.15
CA VAL A 26 -4.39 -15.73 5.93
C VAL A 26 -3.38 -14.58 6.03
N ASP A 27 -2.27 -14.78 6.74
CA ASP A 27 -1.18 -13.81 6.90
C ASP A 27 -0.53 -13.35 5.59
N ALA A 28 -0.46 -14.20 4.55
CA ALA A 28 0.11 -13.80 3.26
C ALA A 28 -0.84 -12.86 2.47
N ALA A 29 -2.16 -13.01 2.67
CA ALA A 29 -3.18 -12.18 2.01
C ALA A 29 -3.31 -10.78 2.62
N TRP A 30 -2.83 -10.57 3.86
CA TRP A 30 -2.89 -9.29 4.56
C TRP A 30 -1.62 -8.44 4.45
N GLN A 31 -0.60 -8.89 3.70
CA GLN A 31 0.64 -8.12 3.56
C GLN A 31 0.42 -6.84 2.77
N SER A 32 0.72 -5.69 3.38
CA SER A 32 0.68 -4.41 2.68
C SER A 32 1.82 -4.31 1.66
N THR A 33 1.51 -3.96 0.42
CA THR A 33 2.52 -3.62 -0.59
C THR A 33 3.08 -2.22 -0.34
N PRO A 34 4.31 -1.89 -0.81
CA PRO A 34 4.82 -0.52 -0.72
C PRO A 34 3.85 0.53 -1.28
N ALA A 35 3.18 0.24 -2.40
CA ALA A 35 2.13 1.12 -2.95
C ALA A 35 0.99 1.33 -1.95
N SER A 36 0.46 0.26 -1.32
CA SER A 36 -0.69 0.42 -0.42
C SER A 36 -0.31 1.18 0.86
N VAL A 37 0.92 1.03 1.35
CA VAL A 37 1.48 1.82 2.47
C VAL A 37 1.56 3.29 2.10
N LEU A 38 2.10 3.62 0.93
CA LEU A 38 2.24 5.01 0.47
C LEU A 38 0.89 5.67 0.21
N LYS A 39 -0.05 4.98 -0.45
CA LYS A 39 -1.43 5.48 -0.65
C LYS A 39 -2.13 5.74 0.67
N THR A 40 -1.99 4.85 1.66
CA THR A 40 -2.56 5.05 2.99
C THR A 40 -1.94 6.25 3.70
N THR A 41 -0.61 6.40 3.60
CA THR A 41 0.09 7.55 4.17
C THR A 41 -0.41 8.86 3.57
N LEU A 42 -0.55 8.94 2.25
CA LEU A 42 -1.03 10.16 1.58
C LEU A 42 -2.50 10.48 1.91
N ARG A 43 -3.38 9.47 2.07
CA ARG A 43 -4.74 9.70 2.58
C ARG A 43 -4.74 10.27 4.00
N ASN A 44 -3.82 9.83 4.85
CA ASN A 44 -3.66 10.40 6.19
C ASN A 44 -3.15 11.86 6.14
N VAL A 45 -2.27 12.19 5.17
CA VAL A 45 -1.86 13.58 4.90
C VAL A 45 -3.05 14.42 4.49
N VAL A 46 -3.91 13.91 3.60
CA VAL A 46 -5.14 14.61 3.20
C VAL A 46 -6.03 14.90 4.42
N ALA A 47 -6.32 13.89 5.24
CA ALA A 47 -7.15 14.07 6.43
C ALA A 47 -6.51 15.06 7.44
N ALA A 48 -5.19 15.04 7.61
CA ALA A 48 -4.50 15.97 8.50
C ALA A 48 -4.51 17.41 7.95
N GLN A 49 -4.41 17.59 6.63
CA GLN A 49 -4.52 18.90 5.99
C GLN A 49 -5.92 19.48 6.14
N ASP A 50 -6.97 18.66 5.97
CA ASP A 50 -8.35 19.09 6.20
C ASP A 50 -8.51 19.62 7.64
N LYS A 51 -8.06 18.83 8.62
CA LYS A 51 -8.07 19.25 10.04
C LYS A 51 -7.24 20.50 10.31
N TYR A 52 -6.05 20.61 9.71
CA TYR A 52 -5.22 21.80 9.86
C TYR A 52 -5.95 23.05 9.33
N ARG A 53 -6.67 22.90 8.22
CA ARG A 53 -7.37 23.99 7.55
C ARG A 53 -8.57 24.52 8.34
N GLU A 54 -9.16 23.72 9.23
CA GLU A 54 -10.22 24.18 10.15
C GLU A 54 -9.77 25.36 11.04
N ALA A 55 -8.46 25.44 11.35
CA ALA A 55 -7.89 26.46 12.23
C ALA A 55 -6.96 27.46 11.52
N HIS A 56 -6.68 27.27 10.22
CA HIS A 56 -5.67 28.06 9.49
C HIS A 56 -6.18 28.52 8.12
N ALA A 57 -5.83 29.75 7.76
CA ALA A 57 -6.20 30.31 6.45
C ALA A 57 -5.48 29.64 5.27
N THR A 58 -4.38 28.93 5.51
CA THR A 58 -3.58 28.21 4.50
C THR A 58 -3.45 26.73 4.84
N PHE A 59 -3.10 25.91 3.85
CA PHE A 59 -2.66 24.53 4.08
C PHE A 59 -1.28 24.49 4.74
N ALA A 60 -0.99 23.41 5.47
CA ALA A 60 0.30 23.23 6.13
C ALA A 60 1.41 22.96 5.11
N GLY A 61 2.53 23.67 5.24
CA GLY A 61 3.71 23.50 4.38
C GLY A 61 4.65 22.38 4.80
N SER A 62 4.37 21.66 5.88
CA SER A 62 5.25 20.59 6.39
C SER A 62 4.49 19.48 7.12
N VAL A 63 5.07 18.28 7.13
CA VAL A 63 4.53 17.11 7.82
C VAL A 63 4.52 17.30 9.35
N GLN A 64 5.51 18.02 9.89
CA GLN A 64 5.58 18.37 11.31
C GLN A 64 4.41 19.26 11.75
N ALA A 65 4.01 20.25 10.94
CA ALA A 65 2.84 21.09 11.23
C ALA A 65 1.54 20.26 11.26
N LEU A 66 1.47 19.20 10.44
CA LEU A 66 0.38 18.22 10.44
C LEU A 66 0.45 17.23 11.60
N ARG A 67 1.54 17.23 12.39
CA ARG A 67 1.79 16.30 13.50
C ARG A 67 1.71 14.83 13.08
N LEU A 68 2.01 14.55 11.82
CA LEU A 68 2.02 13.20 11.26
C LEU A 68 3.37 12.53 11.47
N LYS A 69 3.33 11.23 11.75
CA LYS A 69 4.49 10.35 11.78
C LYS A 69 4.30 9.29 10.70
N PRO A 70 4.95 9.43 9.53
CA PRO A 70 4.91 8.40 8.50
C PRO A 70 5.37 7.04 9.03
N GLY A 71 4.87 5.96 8.41
CA GLY A 71 5.28 4.60 8.74
C GLY A 71 6.77 4.36 8.51
N SER A 72 7.30 3.26 9.06
CA SER A 72 8.71 2.89 8.90
C SER A 72 9.10 2.83 7.42
N GLY A 73 10.19 3.53 7.07
CA GLY A 73 10.71 3.58 5.71
C GLY A 73 9.91 4.43 4.72
N VAL A 74 8.87 5.15 5.16
CA VAL A 74 8.13 6.12 4.34
C VAL A 74 8.68 7.52 4.56
N THR A 75 8.92 8.24 3.48
CA THR A 75 9.20 9.68 3.50
C THR A 75 8.04 10.41 2.82
N VAL A 76 7.65 11.58 3.34
CA VAL A 76 6.61 12.44 2.76
C VAL A 76 7.17 13.83 2.56
N HIS A 77 6.98 14.38 1.36
CA HIS A 77 7.37 15.74 1.00
C HIS A 77 6.12 16.55 0.65
N ILE A 78 5.87 17.64 1.38
CA ILE A 78 4.90 18.65 0.95
C ILE A 78 5.61 19.55 -0.07
N LEU A 79 5.26 19.41 -1.35
CA LEU A 79 5.95 20.11 -2.45
C LEU A 79 5.50 21.57 -2.55
N THR A 80 4.22 21.83 -2.27
CA THR A 80 3.63 23.17 -2.28
C THR A 80 2.39 23.18 -1.39
N ALA A 81 2.17 24.26 -0.64
CA ALA A 81 0.96 24.49 0.14
C ALA A 81 0.64 25.99 0.17
N THR A 82 -0.59 26.34 -0.18
CA THR A 82 -1.07 27.72 -0.27
C THR A 82 -2.45 27.85 0.39
N ALA A 83 -3.14 28.97 0.23
CA ALA A 83 -4.55 29.09 0.61
C ALA A 83 -5.49 28.34 -0.35
N SER A 84 -5.11 28.16 -1.62
CA SER A 84 -5.99 27.60 -2.65
C SER A 84 -5.79 26.12 -2.91
N GLY A 85 -4.64 25.55 -2.52
CA GLY A 85 -4.34 24.14 -2.73
C GLY A 85 -2.98 23.72 -2.22
N TRP A 86 -2.73 22.41 -2.25
CA TRP A 86 -1.47 21.79 -1.87
C TRP A 86 -1.24 20.51 -2.67
N ARG A 87 0.01 20.04 -2.66
CA ARG A 87 0.43 18.78 -3.25
C ARG A 87 1.56 18.16 -2.47
N ALA A 88 1.62 16.83 -2.49
CA ALA A 88 2.65 16.07 -1.83
C ALA A 88 3.08 14.85 -2.63
N GLU A 89 4.27 14.38 -2.28
CA GLU A 89 4.85 13.14 -2.72
C GLU A 89 5.18 12.27 -1.51
N ALA A 90 5.05 10.95 -1.66
CA ALA A 90 5.53 9.98 -0.69
C ALA A 90 6.37 8.90 -1.37
N THR A 91 7.48 8.50 -0.75
CA THR A 91 8.39 7.46 -1.23
C THR A 91 8.63 6.42 -0.15
N HIS A 92 9.05 5.21 -0.54
CA HIS A 92 9.36 4.13 0.40
C HIS A 92 10.76 3.57 0.17
N ARG A 93 11.55 3.40 1.23
CA ARG A 93 12.96 2.94 1.14
C ARG A 93 13.15 1.61 0.41
N ALA A 94 12.15 0.72 0.42
CA ALA A 94 12.22 -0.58 -0.26
C ALA A 94 11.97 -0.48 -1.77
N ARG A 95 11.60 0.69 -2.28
CA ARG A 95 11.40 0.99 -3.70
C ARG A 95 12.01 2.38 -4.02
N PRO A 96 13.34 2.52 -3.99
CA PRO A 96 14.00 3.78 -4.36
C PRO A 96 13.65 4.21 -5.78
N GLY A 97 13.54 5.52 -6.00
CA GLY A 97 13.21 6.11 -7.30
C GLY A 97 11.74 5.96 -7.71
N ARG A 98 10.87 5.52 -6.78
CA ARG A 98 9.43 5.38 -7.01
C ARG A 98 8.65 6.14 -5.97
N SER A 99 7.57 6.75 -6.40
CA SER A 99 6.74 7.60 -5.56
C SER A 99 5.24 7.39 -5.76
N CYS A 100 4.50 7.92 -4.81
CA CYS A 100 3.10 8.21 -4.96
C CYS A 100 2.89 9.71 -4.77
N VAL A 101 1.92 10.28 -5.48
CA VAL A 101 1.59 11.71 -5.43
C VAL A 101 0.11 11.93 -5.18
N VAL A 102 -0.20 13.07 -4.57
CA VAL A 102 -1.59 13.53 -4.36
C VAL A 102 -1.63 15.06 -4.40
N PHE A 103 -2.78 15.61 -4.77
CA PHE A 103 -3.06 17.04 -4.65
C PHE A 103 -4.48 17.30 -4.16
N VAL A 104 -4.69 18.50 -3.63
CA VAL A 104 -5.99 19.04 -3.21
C VAL A 104 -6.06 20.52 -3.55
N GLY A 105 -7.21 20.99 -3.98
CA GLY A 105 -7.49 22.36 -4.34
C GLY A 105 -6.93 22.77 -5.70
N ARG A 106 -6.97 24.09 -5.95
CA ARG A 106 -6.53 24.67 -7.22
C ARG A 106 -5.02 24.80 -7.25
N LEU A 107 -4.41 24.13 -8.22
CA LEU A 107 -3.01 24.26 -8.62
C LEU A 107 -2.95 24.84 -10.04
N ALA A 108 -1.86 25.53 -10.40
CA ALA A 108 -1.63 25.77 -11.82
C ALA A 108 -1.40 24.42 -12.53
N ALA A 109 -1.82 24.26 -13.79
CA ALA A 109 -1.66 22.98 -14.51
C ALA A 109 -0.20 22.48 -14.52
N LYS A 110 0.76 23.41 -14.66
CA LYS A 110 2.21 23.14 -14.58
C LYS A 110 2.70 22.66 -13.21
N GLU A 111 1.87 22.78 -12.17
CA GLU A 111 2.18 22.41 -10.79
C GLU A 111 1.56 21.07 -10.38
N ALA A 112 0.70 20.45 -11.20
CA ALA A 112 0.17 19.12 -10.89
C ALA A 112 1.34 18.14 -10.64
N PRO A 113 1.35 17.42 -9.50
CA PRO A 113 2.45 16.53 -9.17
C PRO A 113 2.47 15.33 -10.11
N ARG A 114 3.67 14.83 -10.39
CA ARG A 114 3.91 13.64 -11.21
C ARG A 114 4.66 12.61 -10.38
N THR A 115 4.40 11.33 -10.60
CA THR A 115 5.17 10.25 -9.97
C THR A 115 6.62 10.24 -10.50
N GLU A 116 7.55 9.75 -9.70
CA GLU A 116 9.00 9.88 -9.96
C GLU A 116 9.46 8.99 -11.13
N ALA A 117 9.03 7.72 -11.16
CA ALA A 117 9.51 6.77 -12.16
C ALA A 117 8.74 6.83 -13.48
N ASP A 118 7.42 6.72 -13.41
CA ASP A 118 6.54 6.67 -14.58
C ASP A 118 6.22 8.06 -15.14
N GLY A 119 6.39 9.13 -14.33
CA GLY A 119 6.10 10.50 -14.76
C GLY A 119 4.59 10.81 -14.88
N ASP A 120 3.75 9.91 -14.35
CA ASP A 120 2.31 9.99 -14.45
C ASP A 120 1.77 11.16 -13.64
N MET A 121 0.95 12.00 -14.28
CA MET A 121 0.33 13.15 -13.64
C MET A 121 -0.81 12.69 -12.73
N ALA A 122 -0.86 13.23 -11.50
CA ALA A 122 -1.99 12.98 -10.61
C ALA A 122 -3.32 13.34 -11.32
N GLY A 123 -4.25 12.38 -11.31
CA GLY A 123 -5.54 12.51 -11.99
C GLY A 123 -6.57 13.22 -11.11
N GLU A 124 -7.38 12.44 -10.41
CA GLU A 124 -8.45 12.96 -9.54
C GLU A 124 -7.88 13.57 -8.26
N GLU A 125 -8.47 14.69 -7.83
CA GLU A 125 -8.14 15.36 -6.58
C GLU A 125 -8.32 14.41 -5.39
N ARG A 126 -7.46 14.51 -4.36
CA ARG A 126 -7.49 13.69 -3.13
C ARG A 126 -7.26 12.19 -3.35
N VAL A 127 -7.08 11.73 -4.59
CA VAL A 127 -6.80 10.33 -4.92
C VAL A 127 -5.30 10.12 -5.15
N PRO A 128 -4.60 9.37 -4.29
CA PRO A 128 -3.19 9.11 -4.49
C PRO A 128 -2.92 8.22 -5.72
N LEU A 129 -2.07 8.70 -6.62
CA LEU A 129 -1.54 7.96 -7.77
C LEU A 129 -0.11 7.48 -7.45
N CYS A 130 0.27 6.30 -7.92
CA CYS A 130 1.60 5.74 -7.66
C CYS A 130 2.22 5.21 -8.94
N ASP A 131 3.55 5.22 -8.98
CA ASP A 131 4.32 4.42 -9.93
C ASP A 131 3.97 2.93 -9.81
N ARG A 132 4.25 2.19 -10.88
CA ARG A 132 4.34 0.72 -10.82
C ARG A 132 5.49 0.31 -9.91
N MET A 133 5.20 -0.48 -8.87
CA MET A 133 6.13 -0.86 -7.79
C MET A 133 6.90 -2.16 -8.05
N GLU A 134 6.96 -2.60 -9.31
CA GLU A 134 7.58 -3.84 -9.78
C GLU A 134 9.09 -3.74 -9.98
#